data_AF-X1UNA7-F1
#
_entry.id   AF-X1UNA7-F1
#
_cell.length_a   1.000
_cell.length_b   1.000
_cell.length_c   1.000
_cell.angle_alpha   90.00
_cell.angle_beta   90.00
_cell.angle_gamma   90.00
#
_symmetry.space_group_name_H-M   'P 1'
#
loop_
_entity.id
_entity.type
_entity.pdbx_description
1 polymer ?
#
loop_
_entity_poly.entity_id
_entity_poly.type
_entity_poly.pdbx_seq_one_letter_code
_entity_poly.pdbx_strand_id
1 'polypeptide(L)'
;KILRIDMGAEDGPKVTEEPLGDYAGLGGRALTSSIISREVDPLCHPLGADNKLVIAPGLLSGTTAAMSGRISVGCKSPLTGTIKEANAGGQPSQVLARLGYAAIVLEGRPKDDTLYKVFINKDGVKITPDNSLKMLGNYDLVEKVKEEYGDKIACISIGPAGEMKMSGASVAFTDMELRPTRHAGRGGVGAVMGAKGVKVIVLDDTGMKMRSPKDPEKFKEANRVWIEGLRKHPVTGEGLPAYGTNVLTNVINEAGAYPTKNFMLGRFEGCSKISEGRIL
;
A
#
# COMPACT_ATOMS: atom_id res chain seq x y z
N LYS A 1 -4.38 -15.22 -8.14
CA LYS A 1 -3.92 -14.82 -9.50
C LYS A 1 -3.08 -13.55 -9.37
N ILE A 2 -2.24 -13.23 -10.34
CA ILE A 2 -1.61 -11.91 -10.47
C ILE A 2 -2.41 -11.13 -11.52
N LEU A 3 -2.84 -9.93 -11.16
CA LEU A 3 -3.48 -9.00 -12.09
C LEU A 3 -2.39 -8.12 -12.70
N ARG A 4 -2.24 -8.14 -14.02
CA ARG A 4 -1.33 -7.24 -14.74
C ARG A 4 -2.12 -6.22 -15.54
N ILE A 5 -1.63 -4.99 -15.52
CA ILE A 5 -2.20 -3.87 -16.25
C ILE A 5 -1.07 -3.20 -17.02
N ASP A 6 -1.05 -3.45 -18.33
CA ASP A 6 -0.15 -2.77 -19.26
C ASP A 6 -0.76 -1.43 -19.65
N MET A 7 -0.19 -0.36 -19.09
CA MET A 7 -0.60 1.02 -19.34
C MET A 7 -0.04 1.60 -20.64
N GLY A 8 0.83 0.86 -21.35
CA GLY A 8 1.47 1.28 -22.60
C GLY A 8 0.95 0.60 -23.86
N ALA A 9 -0.06 -0.26 -23.76
CA ALA A 9 -0.65 -0.95 -24.91
C ALA A 9 -1.24 0.03 -25.94
N GLU A 10 -1.18 -0.33 -27.22
CA GLU A 10 -1.42 0.59 -28.35
C GLU A 10 -2.83 1.21 -28.35
N ASP A 11 -3.84 0.40 -28.03
CA ASP A 11 -5.27 0.72 -28.01
C ASP A 11 -5.78 1.13 -26.61
N GLY A 12 -4.86 1.51 -25.71
CA GLY A 12 -5.15 1.85 -24.31
C GLY A 12 -4.86 0.71 -23.34
N PRO A 13 -5.06 0.93 -22.02
CA PRO A 13 -4.61 -0.01 -20.99
C PRO A 13 -5.19 -1.42 -21.15
N LYS A 14 -4.34 -2.44 -21.10
CA LYS A 14 -4.71 -3.85 -21.27
C LYS A 14 -4.59 -4.61 -19.96
N VAL A 15 -5.62 -5.40 -19.64
CA VAL A 15 -5.66 -6.25 -18.45
C VAL A 15 -5.38 -7.70 -18.82
N THR A 16 -4.52 -8.36 -18.05
CA THR A 16 -4.34 -9.81 -18.08
C THR A 16 -4.32 -10.38 -16.67
N GLU A 17 -4.80 -11.62 -16.52
CA GLU A 17 -4.70 -12.37 -15.28
C GLU A 17 -3.86 -13.61 -15.47
N GLU A 18 -2.89 -13.80 -14.58
CA GLU A 18 -1.96 -14.93 -14.65
C GLU A 18 -2.05 -15.78 -13.38
N PRO A 19 -1.81 -17.11 -13.50
CA PRO A 19 -1.57 -17.94 -12.34
C PRO A 19 -0.30 -17.48 -11.61
N LEU A 20 -0.18 -17.82 -10.33
CA LEU A 20 1.01 -17.45 -9.54
C LEU A 20 2.31 -18.08 -10.08
N GLY A 21 2.24 -19.27 -10.68
CA GLY A 21 3.41 -20.00 -11.17
C GLY A 21 4.49 -20.11 -10.10
N ASP A 22 5.72 -19.74 -10.45
CA ASP A 22 6.90 -19.70 -9.58
C ASP A 22 6.75 -18.79 -8.35
N TYR A 23 5.80 -17.87 -8.36
CA TYR A 23 5.53 -16.97 -7.24
C TYR A 23 4.61 -17.58 -6.18
N ALA A 24 4.16 -18.82 -6.36
CA ALA A 24 3.32 -19.52 -5.39
C ALA A 24 3.99 -19.57 -4.00
N GLY A 25 3.22 -19.29 -2.96
CA GLY A 25 3.71 -19.22 -1.57
C GLY A 25 4.32 -17.87 -1.16
N LEU A 26 4.50 -16.93 -2.10
CA LEU A 26 4.96 -15.58 -1.80
C LEU A 26 3.78 -14.63 -1.53
N GLY A 27 4.05 -13.58 -0.74
CA GLY A 27 3.13 -12.47 -0.49
C GLY A 27 3.90 -11.23 -0.03
N GLY A 28 3.24 -10.07 -0.03
CA GLY A 28 3.83 -8.81 0.41
C GLY A 28 5.22 -8.53 -0.18
N ARG A 29 6.20 -8.24 0.69
CA ARG A 29 7.58 -7.93 0.28
C ARG A 29 8.22 -9.02 -0.57
N ALA A 30 8.03 -10.28 -0.23
CA ALA A 30 8.67 -11.38 -0.94
C ALA A 30 8.15 -11.45 -2.39
N LEU A 31 6.84 -11.28 -2.59
CA LEU A 31 6.22 -11.28 -3.91
C LEU A 31 6.64 -10.06 -4.73
N THR A 32 6.52 -8.85 -4.17
CA THR A 32 6.94 -7.61 -4.84
C THR A 32 8.41 -7.65 -5.25
N SER A 33 9.30 -8.05 -4.34
CA SER A 33 10.74 -8.08 -4.62
C SER A 33 11.11 -9.14 -5.65
N SER A 34 10.43 -10.30 -5.64
CA SER A 34 10.68 -11.36 -6.61
C SER A 34 10.26 -10.95 -8.03
N ILE A 35 9.10 -10.31 -8.18
CA ILE A 35 8.66 -9.79 -9.48
C ILE A 35 9.62 -8.71 -9.98
N ILE A 36 9.98 -7.74 -9.14
CA ILE A 36 10.91 -6.68 -9.56
C ILE A 36 12.29 -7.25 -9.92
N SER A 37 12.83 -8.16 -9.11
CA SER A 37 14.15 -8.75 -9.37
C SER A 37 14.20 -9.61 -10.63
N ARG A 38 13.09 -10.27 -10.99
CA ARG A 38 13.04 -11.16 -12.16
C ARG A 38 12.68 -10.44 -13.45
N GLU A 39 11.84 -9.41 -13.35
CA GLU A 39 11.14 -8.88 -14.52
C GLU A 39 11.39 -7.40 -14.83
N VAL A 40 12.22 -6.71 -14.03
CA VAL A 40 12.62 -5.32 -14.29
C VAL A 40 14.12 -5.28 -14.57
N ASP A 41 14.49 -4.70 -15.72
CA ASP A 41 15.89 -4.47 -16.05
C ASP A 41 16.52 -3.53 -15.00
N PRO A 42 17.57 -3.96 -14.28
CA PRO A 42 18.24 -3.14 -13.28
C PRO A 42 18.88 -1.86 -13.86
N LEU A 43 18.99 -1.71 -15.18
CA LEU A 43 19.49 -0.51 -15.85
C LEU A 43 18.38 0.42 -16.36
N CYS A 44 17.11 0.00 -16.37
CA CYS A 44 16.03 0.83 -16.91
C CYS A 44 15.83 2.13 -16.13
N HIS A 45 15.29 3.16 -16.77
CA HIS A 45 14.93 4.39 -16.04
C HIS A 45 13.81 4.09 -15.02
N PRO A 46 13.90 4.54 -13.73
CA PRO A 46 12.88 4.22 -12.72
C PRO A 46 11.47 4.77 -13.01
N LEU A 47 11.36 5.81 -13.83
CA LEU A 47 10.06 6.36 -14.29
C LEU A 47 9.72 5.96 -15.74
N GLY A 48 10.49 5.02 -16.32
CA GLY A 48 10.30 4.51 -17.67
C GLY A 48 9.21 3.43 -17.76
N ALA A 49 8.92 3.00 -18.98
CA ALA A 49 7.93 1.95 -19.26
C ALA A 49 8.34 0.59 -18.69
N ASP A 50 9.64 0.27 -18.71
CA ASP A 50 10.19 -1.05 -18.31
C ASP A 50 10.21 -1.27 -16.79
N ASN A 51 10.09 -0.21 -15.99
CA ASN A 51 9.91 -0.38 -14.54
C ASN A 51 8.48 -0.85 -14.25
N LYS A 52 8.30 -1.62 -13.18
CA LYS A 52 7.00 -2.11 -12.73
C LYS A 52 6.67 -1.52 -11.36
N LEU A 53 5.38 -1.29 -11.11
CA LEU A 53 4.86 -1.07 -9.77
C LEU A 53 4.07 -2.31 -9.36
N VAL A 54 4.50 -2.98 -8.30
CA VAL A 54 3.84 -4.17 -7.77
C VAL A 54 3.19 -3.84 -6.45
N ILE A 55 1.89 -4.09 -6.33
CA ILE A 55 1.11 -3.93 -5.10
C ILE A 55 0.67 -5.32 -4.65
N ALA A 56 1.17 -5.81 -3.53
CA ALA A 56 0.89 -7.16 -3.04
C ALA A 56 0.43 -7.15 -1.57
N PRO A 57 -0.75 -7.71 -1.25
CA PRO A 57 -1.13 -7.97 0.13
C PRO A 57 -0.26 -9.06 0.75
N GLY A 58 -0.22 -9.12 2.08
CA GLY A 58 0.42 -10.20 2.82
C GLY A 58 -0.26 -11.55 2.58
N LEU A 59 0.48 -12.65 2.82
CA LEU A 59 -0.03 -14.01 2.56
C LEU A 59 -1.31 -14.34 3.35
N LEU A 60 -1.40 -13.83 4.58
CA LEU A 60 -2.53 -14.00 5.49
C LEU A 60 -3.64 -12.94 5.32
N SER A 61 -3.46 -11.96 4.43
CA SER A 61 -4.52 -11.00 4.15
C SER A 61 -5.75 -11.69 3.57
N GLY A 62 -6.91 -11.15 3.90
CA GLY A 62 -8.23 -11.68 3.57
C GLY A 62 -8.72 -12.79 4.51
N THR A 63 -7.94 -13.19 5.53
CA THR A 63 -8.29 -14.24 6.50
C THR A 63 -8.69 -13.64 7.87
N THR A 64 -9.02 -14.49 8.85
CA THR A 64 -9.25 -14.07 10.25
C THR A 64 -7.98 -13.79 11.06
N ALA A 65 -6.78 -13.94 10.48
CA ALA A 65 -5.53 -13.70 11.22
C ALA A 65 -5.45 -12.26 11.73
N ALA A 66 -5.13 -12.11 13.03
CA ALA A 66 -4.91 -10.80 13.62
C ALA A 66 -3.72 -10.08 12.98
N MET A 67 -3.83 -8.75 12.83
CA MET A 67 -2.77 -7.88 12.27
C MET A 67 -2.32 -8.23 10.84
N SER A 68 -3.15 -8.94 10.06
CA SER A 68 -2.82 -9.43 8.72
C SER A 68 -3.05 -8.42 7.58
N GLY A 69 -3.54 -7.22 7.87
CA GLY A 69 -3.89 -6.18 6.89
C GLY A 69 -2.71 -5.34 6.39
N ARG A 70 -1.56 -5.97 6.12
CA ARG A 70 -0.35 -5.30 5.62
C ARG A 70 -0.20 -5.50 4.10
N ILE A 71 0.06 -4.41 3.39
CA ILE A 71 0.24 -4.37 1.94
C ILE A 71 1.60 -3.79 1.58
N SER A 72 2.26 -4.37 0.59
CA SER A 72 3.60 -3.97 0.13
C SER A 72 3.50 -3.37 -1.26
N VAL A 73 4.22 -2.27 -1.49
CA VAL A 73 4.40 -1.64 -2.80
C VAL A 73 5.87 -1.72 -3.17
N GLY A 74 6.18 -2.35 -4.30
CA GLY A 74 7.55 -2.53 -4.78
C GLY A 74 7.78 -2.04 -6.20
N CYS A 75 8.97 -1.49 -6.44
CA CYS A 75 9.44 -1.01 -7.74
C CYS A 75 10.96 -0.84 -7.74
N LYS A 76 11.55 -0.49 -8.89
CA LYS A 76 12.83 0.24 -8.91
C LYS A 76 12.57 1.68 -8.46
N SER A 77 13.30 2.16 -7.47
CA SER A 77 13.07 3.47 -6.85
C SER A 77 13.63 4.61 -7.70
N PRO A 78 12.86 5.68 -7.94
CA PRO A 78 13.40 6.92 -8.50
C PRO A 78 14.23 7.73 -7.48
N LEU A 79 14.15 7.43 -6.18
CA LEU A 79 14.94 8.11 -5.15
C LEU A 79 16.33 7.50 -4.98
N THR A 80 16.42 6.17 -4.99
CA THR A 80 17.68 5.45 -4.70
C THR A 80 18.31 4.81 -5.93
N GLY A 81 17.57 4.69 -7.04
CA GLY A 81 18.02 3.95 -8.22
C GLY A 81 18.04 2.43 -8.06
N THR A 82 17.67 1.91 -6.89
CA THR A 82 17.74 0.49 -6.53
C THR A 82 16.34 -0.10 -6.28
N ILE A 83 16.27 -1.40 -6.00
CA ILE A 83 15.03 -2.05 -5.58
C ILE A 83 14.48 -1.41 -4.29
N LYS A 84 13.16 -1.21 -4.25
CA LYS A 84 12.47 -0.65 -3.09
C LYS A 84 11.19 -1.42 -2.81
N GLU A 85 10.97 -1.69 -1.52
CA GLU A 85 9.66 -2.00 -0.96
C GLU A 85 9.26 -0.93 0.07
N ALA A 86 7.99 -0.55 0.04
CA ALA A 86 7.34 0.30 1.03
C ALA A 86 6.05 -0.37 1.51
N ASN A 87 5.90 -0.45 2.84
CA ASN A 87 4.84 -1.20 3.49
C ASN A 87 3.80 -0.26 4.11
N ALA A 88 2.52 -0.60 3.96
CA ALA A 88 1.42 0.12 4.59
C ALA A 88 0.45 -0.84 5.29
N GLY A 89 -0.36 -0.30 6.20
CA GLY A 89 -1.61 -0.93 6.60
C GLY A 89 -2.76 -0.44 5.71
N GLY A 90 -3.97 -0.89 6.00
CA GLY A 90 -5.19 -0.37 5.36
C GLY A 90 -6.11 -1.49 4.89
N GLN A 91 -7.36 -1.12 4.66
CA GLN A 91 -8.37 -2.05 4.15
C GLN A 91 -8.01 -2.66 2.78
N PRO A 92 -7.37 -1.92 1.83
CA PRO A 92 -7.07 -2.46 0.51
C PRO A 92 -6.32 -3.80 0.52
N SER A 93 -5.50 -4.06 1.54
CA SER A 93 -4.82 -5.35 1.73
C SER A 93 -5.81 -6.51 1.84
N GLN A 94 -6.86 -6.34 2.63
CA GLN A 94 -7.87 -7.36 2.90
C GLN A 94 -8.78 -7.53 1.68
N VAL A 95 -9.23 -6.41 1.10
CA VAL A 95 -10.13 -6.37 -0.06
C VAL A 95 -9.47 -7.02 -1.28
N LEU A 96 -8.23 -6.65 -1.60
CA LEU A 96 -7.50 -7.21 -2.74
C LEU A 96 -7.30 -8.73 -2.61
N ALA A 97 -7.00 -9.21 -1.40
CA ALA A 97 -6.87 -10.63 -1.14
C ALA A 97 -8.21 -11.37 -1.27
N ARG A 98 -9.32 -10.81 -0.77
CA ARG A 98 -10.66 -11.41 -0.93
C ARG A 98 -11.14 -11.43 -2.37
N LEU A 99 -10.73 -10.45 -3.18
CA LEU A 99 -10.90 -10.45 -4.64
C LEU A 99 -10.09 -11.55 -5.36
N GLY A 100 -9.19 -12.26 -4.66
CA GLY A 100 -8.43 -13.39 -5.22
C GLY A 100 -7.12 -12.99 -5.92
N TYR A 101 -6.70 -11.74 -5.78
CA TYR A 101 -5.46 -11.24 -6.34
C TYR A 101 -4.34 -11.29 -5.30
N ALA A 102 -3.24 -11.94 -5.67
CA ALA A 102 -2.02 -11.97 -4.89
C ALA A 102 -1.14 -10.74 -5.14
N ALA A 103 -1.29 -10.10 -6.29
CA ALA A 103 -0.69 -8.81 -6.60
C ALA A 103 -1.43 -8.12 -7.75
N ILE A 104 -1.29 -6.80 -7.80
CA ILE A 104 -1.50 -5.97 -8.99
C ILE A 104 -0.12 -5.55 -9.49
N VAL A 105 0.14 -5.70 -10.79
CA VAL A 105 1.36 -5.23 -11.45
C VAL A 105 0.94 -4.17 -12.48
N LEU A 106 1.43 -2.95 -12.30
CA LEU A 106 1.32 -1.89 -13.31
C LEU A 106 2.62 -1.84 -14.12
N GLU A 107 2.50 -1.95 -15.43
CA GLU A 107 3.61 -1.94 -16.38
C GLU A 107 3.33 -1.00 -17.56
N GLY A 108 4.30 -0.80 -18.43
CA GLY A 108 4.18 0.13 -19.55
C GLY A 108 4.08 1.59 -19.09
N ARG A 109 3.61 2.49 -19.96
CA ARG A 109 3.30 3.88 -19.64
C ARG A 109 2.34 4.44 -20.70
N PRO A 110 1.35 5.26 -20.32
CA PRO A 110 0.51 5.96 -21.30
C PRO A 110 1.34 6.82 -22.27
N LYS A 111 0.81 6.99 -23.49
CA LYS A 111 1.45 7.80 -24.55
C LYS A 111 1.45 9.30 -24.23
N ASP A 112 0.50 9.74 -23.41
CA ASP A 112 0.30 11.13 -22.99
C ASP A 112 0.09 11.24 -21.46
N ASP A 113 -0.33 12.42 -20.99
CA ASP A 113 -0.56 12.70 -19.56
C ASP A 113 -1.97 12.31 -19.08
N THR A 114 -2.66 11.41 -19.79
CA THR A 114 -3.98 10.91 -19.37
C THR A 114 -3.88 10.17 -18.03
N LEU A 115 -4.72 10.58 -17.08
CA LEU A 115 -4.89 9.89 -15.81
C LEU A 115 -5.97 8.81 -15.92
N TYR A 116 -5.70 7.69 -15.28
CA TYR A 116 -6.59 6.54 -15.24
C TYR A 116 -7.05 6.25 -13.82
N LYS A 117 -8.34 5.91 -13.73
CA LYS A 117 -9.00 5.29 -12.59
C LYS A 117 -9.19 3.80 -12.90
N VAL A 118 -8.75 2.95 -11.99
CA VAL A 118 -8.91 1.49 -12.09
C VAL A 118 -9.94 1.06 -11.06
N PHE A 119 -11.02 0.41 -11.47
CA PHE A 119 -12.03 -0.17 -10.59
C PHE A 119 -11.96 -1.69 -10.67
N ILE A 120 -11.89 -2.36 -9.52
CA ILE A 120 -11.76 -3.81 -9.42
C ILE A 120 -12.85 -4.34 -8.49
N ASN A 121 -13.68 -5.24 -8.99
CA ASN A 121 -14.68 -5.93 -8.20
C ASN A 121 -14.77 -7.43 -8.54
N LYS A 122 -15.80 -8.11 -8.04
CA LYS A 122 -16.05 -9.54 -8.34
C LYS A 122 -16.26 -9.86 -9.83
N ASP A 123 -16.69 -8.87 -10.63
CA ASP A 123 -17.05 -9.04 -12.04
C ASP A 123 -15.85 -8.77 -12.97
N GLY A 124 -14.77 -8.19 -12.44
CA GLY A 124 -13.52 -7.99 -13.15
C GLY A 124 -12.89 -6.62 -12.90
N VAL A 125 -12.22 -6.11 -13.93
CA VAL A 125 -11.45 -4.85 -13.89
C VAL A 125 -11.96 -3.90 -14.95
N LYS A 126 -12.25 -2.66 -14.57
CA LYS A 126 -12.60 -1.57 -15.47
C LYS A 126 -11.56 -0.45 -15.33
N ILE A 127 -10.95 -0.05 -16.44
CA ILE A 127 -10.00 1.06 -16.49
C ILE A 127 -10.63 2.19 -17.29
N THR A 128 -10.71 3.38 -16.68
CA THR A 128 -11.38 4.54 -17.29
C THR A 128 -10.45 5.75 -17.25
N PRO A 129 -10.23 6.45 -18.37
CA PRO A 129 -9.55 7.74 -18.35
C PRO A 129 -10.40 8.76 -17.58
N ASP A 130 -9.80 9.49 -16.64
CA ASP A 130 -10.51 10.42 -15.77
C ASP A 130 -9.60 11.59 -15.35
N ASN A 131 -9.43 12.54 -16.25
CA ASN A 131 -8.63 13.74 -16.00
C ASN A 131 -9.31 14.72 -15.02
N SER A 132 -10.56 14.47 -14.63
CA SER A 132 -11.26 15.28 -13.62
C SER A 132 -10.70 15.07 -12.21
N LEU A 133 -9.80 14.09 -12.03
CA LEU A 133 -9.11 13.77 -10.78
C LEU A 133 -7.73 14.44 -10.66
N LYS A 134 -7.28 15.12 -11.72
CA LYS A 134 -5.95 15.69 -11.82
C LYS A 134 -5.66 16.66 -10.67
N MET A 135 -4.49 16.51 -10.06
CA MET A 135 -3.97 17.33 -8.97
C MET A 135 -4.85 17.39 -7.71
N LEU A 136 -5.86 16.53 -7.56
CA LEU A 136 -6.60 16.41 -6.31
C LEU A 136 -5.71 15.84 -5.21
N GLY A 137 -5.80 16.44 -4.02
CA GLY A 137 -5.30 15.83 -2.79
C GLY A 137 -5.99 14.49 -2.52
N ASN A 138 -5.34 13.59 -1.78
CA ASN A 138 -5.88 12.25 -1.55
C ASN A 138 -7.27 12.27 -0.88
N TYR A 139 -7.54 13.23 0.02
CA TYR A 139 -8.83 13.35 0.69
C TYR A 139 -9.95 13.72 -0.29
N ASP A 140 -9.79 14.81 -1.05
CA ASP A 140 -10.76 15.24 -2.06
C ASP A 140 -10.96 14.17 -3.15
N LEU A 141 -9.88 13.49 -3.55
CA LEU A 141 -9.92 12.37 -4.47
C LEU A 141 -10.82 11.24 -3.95
N VAL A 142 -10.65 10.84 -2.68
CA VAL A 142 -11.41 9.73 -2.10
C VAL A 142 -12.87 10.13 -1.88
N GLU A 143 -13.17 11.36 -1.47
CA GLU A 143 -14.57 11.82 -1.39
C GLU A 143 -15.25 11.79 -2.75
N LYS A 144 -14.57 12.26 -3.82
CA LYS A 144 -15.10 12.18 -5.18
C LYS A 144 -15.32 10.74 -5.67
N VAL A 145 -14.42 9.82 -5.34
CA VAL A 145 -14.59 8.39 -5.65
C VAL A 145 -15.75 7.78 -4.86
N LYS A 146 -15.93 8.18 -3.61
CA LYS A 146 -17.02 7.73 -2.74
C LYS A 146 -18.38 8.23 -3.23
N GLU A 147 -18.47 9.43 -3.81
CA GLU A 147 -19.70 9.90 -4.47
C GLU A 147 -20.11 9.01 -5.65
N GLU A 148 -19.15 8.44 -6.38
CA GLU A 148 -19.41 7.60 -7.55
C GLU A 148 -19.70 6.14 -7.19
N TYR A 149 -18.98 5.56 -6.22
CA TYR A 149 -19.03 4.12 -5.91
C TYR A 149 -19.63 3.79 -4.53
N GLY A 150 -19.98 4.79 -3.73
CA GLY A 150 -20.46 4.61 -2.36
C GLY A 150 -19.34 4.36 -1.36
N ASP A 151 -19.72 3.91 -0.16
CA ASP A 151 -18.84 3.75 1.01
C ASP A 151 -18.27 2.33 1.19
N LYS A 152 -18.73 1.35 0.40
CA LYS A 152 -18.28 -0.04 0.47
C LYS A 152 -17.10 -0.33 -0.46
N ILE A 153 -16.11 0.56 -0.44
CA ILE A 153 -14.93 0.49 -1.28
C ILE A 153 -13.66 0.56 -0.43
N ALA A 154 -12.51 0.30 -1.06
CA ALA A 154 -11.22 0.68 -0.52
C ALA A 154 -10.38 1.31 -1.64
N CYS A 155 -9.64 2.38 -1.33
CA CYS A 155 -8.87 3.12 -2.33
C CYS A 155 -7.37 2.98 -2.11
N ILE A 156 -6.65 2.85 -3.22
CA ILE A 156 -5.19 2.97 -3.33
C ILE A 156 -4.91 4.15 -4.26
N SER A 157 -4.28 5.21 -3.79
CA SER A 157 -4.19 6.46 -4.54
C SER A 157 -2.85 7.16 -4.44
N ILE A 158 -2.64 8.11 -5.35
CA ILE A 158 -1.56 9.09 -5.26
C ILE A 158 -2.13 10.51 -5.21
N GLY A 159 -1.45 11.38 -4.48
CA GLY A 159 -1.72 12.82 -4.49
C GLY A 159 -0.91 13.55 -5.57
N PRO A 160 -0.90 14.90 -5.53
CA PRO A 160 -0.17 15.74 -6.48
C PRO A 160 1.31 15.39 -6.62
N ALA A 161 1.98 15.02 -5.51
CA ALA A 161 3.39 14.64 -5.55
C ALA A 161 3.65 13.39 -6.41
N GLY A 162 2.71 12.43 -6.46
CA GLY A 162 2.81 11.25 -7.31
C GLY A 162 2.60 11.59 -8.78
N GLU A 163 1.60 12.42 -9.10
CA GLU A 163 1.36 12.90 -10.46
C GLU A 163 2.55 13.70 -11.03
N MET A 164 3.15 14.55 -10.20
CA MET A 164 4.37 15.30 -10.52
C MET A 164 5.65 14.44 -10.46
N LYS A 165 5.52 13.14 -10.16
CA LYS A 165 6.62 12.15 -10.16
C LYS A 165 7.77 12.53 -9.20
N MET A 166 7.45 13.15 -8.07
CA MET A 166 8.42 13.56 -7.06
C MET A 166 9.06 12.33 -6.39
N SER A 167 10.38 12.29 -6.26
CA SER A 167 11.12 11.13 -5.72
C SER A 167 10.75 10.75 -4.28
N GLY A 168 10.14 11.67 -3.52
CA GLY A 168 9.58 11.43 -2.19
C GLY A 168 8.11 11.00 -2.15
N ALA A 169 7.44 10.85 -3.30
CA ALA A 169 5.99 10.60 -3.35
C ALA A 169 5.60 9.22 -2.80
N SER A 170 4.50 9.21 -2.03
CA SER A 170 3.92 8.02 -1.42
C SER A 170 2.71 7.50 -2.19
N VAL A 171 2.34 6.25 -1.92
CA VAL A 171 1.03 5.68 -2.26
C VAL A 171 0.19 5.65 -0.98
N ALA A 172 -1.03 6.19 -1.04
CA ALA A 172 -1.98 6.23 0.05
C ALA A 172 -2.98 5.06 -0.03
N PHE A 173 -3.44 4.60 1.12
CA PHE A 173 -4.40 3.53 1.30
C PHE A 173 -5.45 3.97 2.31
N THR A 174 -6.72 3.65 2.04
CA THR A 174 -7.79 3.96 2.98
C THR A 174 -7.74 3.11 4.25
N ASP A 175 -8.06 3.73 5.39
CA ASP A 175 -8.37 3.05 6.65
C ASP A 175 -9.85 2.66 6.73
N MET A 176 -10.29 2.13 7.88
CA MET A 176 -11.66 1.64 8.07
C MET A 176 -12.76 2.69 7.90
N GLU A 177 -12.40 3.97 8.00
CA GLU A 177 -13.30 5.13 7.86
C GLU A 177 -13.15 5.79 6.47
N LEU A 178 -12.58 5.06 5.50
CA LEU A 178 -12.26 5.56 4.15
C LEU A 178 -11.27 6.72 4.11
N ARG A 179 -10.52 6.99 5.19
CA ARG A 179 -9.54 8.08 5.17
C ARG A 179 -8.24 7.58 4.55
N PRO A 180 -7.64 8.29 3.56
CA PRO A 180 -6.38 7.88 2.91
C PRO A 180 -5.15 8.20 3.79
N THR A 181 -5.13 7.70 5.03
CA THR A 181 -4.14 8.03 6.07
C THR A 181 -2.99 7.02 6.17
N ARG A 182 -3.11 5.87 5.50
CA ARG A 182 -2.07 4.84 5.53
C ARG A 182 -1.19 4.97 4.29
N HIS A 183 0.13 5.01 4.47
CA HIS A 183 1.03 5.30 3.36
C HIS A 183 2.15 4.28 3.20
N ALA A 184 2.36 3.85 1.96
CA ALA A 184 3.65 3.33 1.50
C ALA A 184 4.54 4.55 1.22
N GLY A 185 5.20 5.04 2.28
CA GLY A 185 5.67 6.43 2.35
C GLY A 185 7.05 6.75 1.79
N ARG A 186 7.87 5.77 1.41
CA ARG A 186 9.31 5.99 1.14
C ARG A 186 9.75 5.44 -0.20
N GLY A 187 10.78 6.07 -0.76
CA GLY A 187 11.48 5.59 -1.96
C GLY A 187 10.74 5.85 -3.27
N GLY A 188 9.79 6.79 -3.29
CA GLY A 188 9.19 7.29 -4.53
C GLY A 188 8.25 6.32 -5.23
N VAL A 189 7.65 5.38 -4.50
CA VAL A 189 6.69 4.43 -5.07
C VAL A 189 5.45 5.14 -5.66
N GLY A 190 5.05 6.28 -5.10
CA GLY A 190 3.97 7.11 -5.65
C GLY A 190 4.34 7.77 -6.97
N ALA A 191 5.61 8.10 -7.18
CA ALA A 191 6.08 8.66 -8.45
C ALA A 191 6.07 7.61 -9.56
N VAL A 192 6.38 6.36 -9.24
CA VAL A 192 6.27 5.25 -10.21
C VAL A 192 4.80 5.00 -10.56
N MET A 193 3.89 5.01 -9.58
CA MET A 193 2.43 4.91 -9.86
C MET A 193 1.94 6.05 -10.77
N GLY A 194 2.37 7.29 -10.50
CA GLY A 194 2.05 8.43 -11.36
C GLY A 194 2.70 8.35 -12.74
N ALA A 195 3.90 7.78 -12.84
CA ALA A 195 4.53 7.49 -14.12
C ALA A 195 3.81 6.40 -14.93
N LYS A 196 2.96 5.57 -14.30
CA LYS A 196 2.03 4.66 -14.99
C LYS A 196 0.69 5.31 -15.34
N GLY A 197 0.50 6.59 -15.02
CA GLY A 197 -0.74 7.33 -15.25
C GLY A 197 -1.91 6.88 -14.38
N VAL A 198 -1.69 6.04 -13.35
CA VAL A 198 -2.78 5.57 -12.48
C VAL A 198 -2.93 6.51 -11.30
N LYS A 199 -4.07 7.20 -11.22
CA LYS A 199 -4.38 8.14 -10.14
C LYS A 199 -4.96 7.44 -8.92
N VAL A 200 -5.84 6.46 -9.14
CA VAL A 200 -6.50 5.68 -8.09
C VAL A 200 -6.86 4.28 -8.58
N ILE A 201 -6.71 3.31 -7.68
CA ILE A 201 -7.27 1.96 -7.80
C ILE A 201 -8.35 1.84 -6.72
N VAL A 202 -9.58 1.60 -7.15
CA VAL A 202 -10.77 1.43 -6.32
C VAL A 202 -11.10 -0.06 -6.27
N LEU A 203 -11.26 -0.59 -5.07
CA LEU A 203 -11.50 -2.00 -4.83
C LEU A 203 -12.87 -2.16 -4.15
N ASP A 204 -13.70 -3.06 -4.67
CA ASP A 204 -15.00 -3.42 -4.10
C ASP A 204 -15.10 -4.95 -4.01
N ASP A 205 -15.12 -5.49 -2.80
CA ASP A 205 -15.27 -6.93 -2.56
C ASP A 205 -16.67 -7.33 -2.11
N THR A 206 -17.68 -6.52 -2.41
CA THR A 206 -19.09 -6.85 -2.17
C THR A 206 -19.44 -8.19 -2.80
N GLY A 207 -19.92 -9.12 -1.98
CA GLY A 207 -20.26 -10.48 -2.40
C GLY A 207 -19.09 -11.47 -2.39
N MET A 208 -17.88 -11.02 -2.08
CA MET A 208 -16.74 -11.92 -1.85
C MET A 208 -16.78 -12.52 -0.45
N LYS A 209 -16.10 -13.65 -0.27
CA LYS A 209 -15.99 -14.35 1.01
C LYS A 209 -14.61 -14.12 1.63
N MET A 210 -14.54 -14.27 2.95
CA MET A 210 -13.26 -14.35 3.64
C MET A 210 -12.45 -15.54 3.11
N ARG A 211 -11.13 -15.37 2.99
CA ARG A 211 -10.23 -16.44 2.55
C ARG A 211 -10.14 -17.50 3.63
N SER A 212 -10.33 -18.75 3.24
CA SER A 212 -10.25 -19.89 4.15
C SER A 212 -8.84 -20.49 4.16
N PRO A 213 -8.28 -20.79 5.34
CA PRO A 213 -7.06 -21.59 5.46
C PRO A 213 -7.35 -23.05 5.09
N LYS A 214 -6.28 -23.83 4.84
CA LYS A 214 -6.38 -25.27 4.54
C LYS A 214 -6.98 -26.07 5.71
N ASP A 215 -6.66 -25.69 6.94
CA ASP A 215 -7.16 -26.31 8.17
C ASP A 215 -7.76 -25.21 9.07
N PRO A 216 -9.10 -25.01 9.04
CA PRO A 216 -9.77 -23.94 9.78
C PRO A 216 -9.60 -24.03 11.29
N GLU A 217 -9.64 -25.25 11.86
CA GLU A 217 -9.56 -25.43 13.31
C GLU A 217 -8.15 -25.16 13.83
N LYS A 218 -7.12 -25.69 13.16
CA LYS A 218 -5.72 -25.38 13.54
C LYS A 218 -5.40 -23.90 13.36
N PHE A 219 -5.92 -23.28 12.31
CA PHE A 219 -5.71 -21.85 12.08
C PHE A 219 -6.37 -21.00 13.17
N LYS A 220 -7.61 -21.33 13.54
CA LYS A 220 -8.34 -20.66 14.63
C LYS A 220 -7.59 -20.77 15.95
N GLU A 221 -7.10 -21.96 16.28
CA GLU A 221 -6.34 -22.18 17.51
C GLU A 221 -5.01 -21.42 17.52
N ALA A 222 -4.25 -21.47 16.41
CA ALA A 222 -3.01 -20.70 16.28
C ALA A 222 -3.26 -19.18 16.41
N ASN A 223 -4.33 -18.68 15.80
CA ASN A 223 -4.71 -17.27 15.89
C ASN A 223 -5.13 -16.88 17.33
N ARG A 224 -5.81 -17.77 18.06
CA ARG A 224 -6.16 -17.56 19.47
C ARG A 224 -4.90 -17.38 20.32
N VAL A 225 -3.95 -18.31 20.22
CA VAL A 225 -2.66 -18.25 20.94
C VAL A 225 -1.90 -16.97 20.59
N TRP A 226 -1.87 -16.59 19.31
CA TRP A 226 -1.23 -15.36 18.86
C TRP A 226 -1.86 -14.10 19.46
N ILE A 227 -3.20 -14.00 19.44
CA ILE A 227 -3.93 -12.86 20.02
C ILE A 227 -3.69 -12.77 21.53
N GLU A 228 -3.68 -13.90 22.23
CA GLU A 228 -3.37 -13.92 23.66
C GLU A 228 -1.95 -13.44 23.96
N GLY A 229 -0.98 -13.83 23.14
CA GLY A 229 0.39 -13.33 23.24
C GLY A 229 0.47 -11.81 23.06
N LEU A 230 -0.20 -11.27 22.02
CA LEU A 230 -0.24 -9.83 21.77
C LEU A 230 -0.85 -9.05 22.94
N ARG A 231 -1.92 -9.58 23.54
CA ARG A 231 -2.61 -8.93 24.67
C ARG A 231 -1.81 -8.99 25.97
N LYS A 232 -1.11 -10.10 26.24
CA LYS A 232 -0.33 -10.29 27.47
C LYS A 232 0.99 -9.50 27.46
N HIS A 233 1.49 -9.13 26.29
CA HIS A 233 2.78 -8.44 26.18
C HIS A 233 2.64 -6.94 26.47
N PRO A 234 3.41 -6.35 27.41
CA PRO A 234 3.21 -4.97 27.88
C PRO A 234 3.22 -3.93 26.75
N VAL A 235 4.10 -4.07 25.75
CA VAL A 235 4.18 -3.08 24.65
C VAL A 235 2.96 -3.15 23.73
N THR A 236 2.50 -4.35 23.37
CA THR A 236 1.44 -4.51 22.35
C THR A 236 0.05 -4.56 22.95
N GLY A 237 -0.07 -4.93 24.24
CA GLY A 237 -1.32 -4.99 24.99
C GLY A 237 -1.65 -3.71 25.75
N GLU A 238 -0.64 -2.93 26.15
CA GLU A 238 -0.85 -1.74 26.99
C GLU A 238 -0.30 -0.46 26.32
N GLY A 239 1.00 -0.40 26.05
CA GLY A 239 1.65 0.83 25.57
C GLY A 239 1.15 1.32 24.21
N LEU A 240 1.21 0.48 23.18
CA LEU A 240 0.77 0.84 21.83
C LEU A 240 -0.75 1.14 21.75
N PRO A 241 -1.64 0.38 22.41
CA PRO A 241 -3.06 0.74 22.45
C PRO A 241 -3.35 2.07 23.15
N ALA A 242 -2.68 2.36 24.26
CA ALA A 242 -2.92 3.56 25.05
C ALA A 242 -2.45 4.84 24.35
N TYR A 243 -1.33 4.76 23.64
CA TYR A 243 -0.65 5.97 23.17
C TYR A 243 -0.17 5.96 21.71
N GLY A 244 -0.34 4.82 21.03
CA GLY A 244 0.16 4.63 19.67
C GLY A 244 1.68 4.56 19.61
N THR A 245 2.24 4.77 18.41
CA THR A 245 3.71 4.73 18.21
C THR A 245 4.42 5.93 18.84
N ASN A 246 3.69 6.97 19.25
CA ASN A 246 4.28 8.16 19.85
C ASN A 246 4.93 7.88 21.22
N VAL A 247 4.73 6.68 21.78
CA VAL A 247 5.28 6.26 23.08
C VAL A 247 6.79 6.19 23.04
N LEU A 248 7.32 6.00 21.84
CA LEU A 248 8.74 6.00 21.57
C LEU A 248 9.36 7.40 21.64
N THR A 249 8.59 8.49 21.53
CA THR A 249 9.16 9.85 21.50
C THR A 249 9.93 10.15 22.79
N ASN A 250 9.35 9.89 23.96
CA ASN A 250 10.03 10.07 25.24
C ASN A 250 11.20 9.10 25.41
N VAL A 251 10.98 7.82 25.13
CA VAL A 251 12.00 6.76 25.27
C VAL A 251 13.24 7.06 24.41
N ILE A 252 13.05 7.43 23.15
CA ILE A 252 14.13 7.71 22.21
C ILE A 252 14.85 9.03 22.57
N ASN A 253 14.12 10.03 23.07
CA ASN A 253 14.71 11.28 23.53
C ASN A 253 15.56 11.07 24.80
N GLU A 254 15.08 10.32 25.78
CA GLU A 254 15.85 10.00 26.99
C GLU A 254 17.13 9.21 26.66
N ALA A 255 17.02 8.26 25.71
CA ALA A 255 18.16 7.51 25.20
C ALA A 255 19.21 8.36 24.44
N GLY A 256 18.92 9.64 24.17
CA GLY A 256 19.85 10.50 23.42
C GLY A 256 19.89 10.17 21.92
N ALA A 257 18.83 9.57 21.38
CA ALA A 257 18.75 9.12 19.99
C ALA A 257 17.63 9.82 19.19
N TYR A 258 17.02 10.88 19.73
CA TYR A 258 15.93 11.61 19.07
C TYR A 258 16.48 12.69 18.12
N PRO A 259 16.40 12.49 16.78
CA PRO A 259 17.07 13.36 15.83
C PRO A 259 16.59 14.81 15.93
N THR A 260 17.48 15.71 16.32
CA THR A 260 17.16 17.11 16.57
C THR A 260 18.11 18.01 15.78
N LYS A 261 17.55 18.97 15.04
CA LYS A 261 18.28 19.87 14.12
C LYS A 261 19.15 19.09 13.13
N ASN A 262 18.52 18.29 12.28
CA ASN A 262 19.21 17.44 11.29
C ASN A 262 20.30 16.55 11.92
N PHE A 263 19.94 15.80 12.97
CA PHE A 263 20.82 14.86 13.68
C PHE A 263 22.03 15.48 14.39
N MET A 264 22.16 16.81 14.46
CA MET A 264 23.24 17.46 15.22
C MET A 264 23.13 17.17 16.72
N LEU A 265 21.91 16.97 17.22
CA LEU A 265 21.62 16.66 18.62
C LEU A 265 20.74 15.40 18.70
N GLY A 266 20.98 14.60 19.74
CA GLY A 266 20.20 13.39 20.04
C GLY A 266 19.08 13.60 21.06
N ARG A 267 18.89 14.83 21.53
CA ARG A 267 17.82 15.20 22.46
C ARG A 267 17.19 16.51 22.03
N PHE A 268 15.86 16.57 22.14
CA PHE A 268 15.06 17.76 21.95
C PHE A 268 14.54 18.27 23.30
N GLU A 269 14.93 19.48 23.68
CA GLU A 269 14.49 20.11 24.93
C GLU A 269 12.96 20.25 25.00
N GLY A 270 12.30 20.49 23.86
CA GLY A 270 10.84 20.59 23.74
C GLY A 270 10.11 19.25 23.60
N CYS A 271 10.76 18.12 23.84
CA CYS A 271 10.18 16.78 23.62
C CYS A 271 8.82 16.61 24.32
N SER A 272 8.67 17.08 25.56
CA SER A 272 7.42 16.99 26.33
C SER A 272 6.23 17.70 25.69
N LYS A 273 6.46 18.66 24.77
CA LYS A 273 5.41 19.39 24.04
C LYS A 273 4.89 18.64 22.81
N ILE A 274 5.65 17.67 22.33
CA ILE A 274 5.34 16.88 21.12
C ILE A 274 5.23 15.37 21.42
N SER A 275 5.59 14.97 22.64
CA SER A 275 5.30 13.65 23.19
C SER A 275 3.85 13.55 23.65
N GLU A 276 3.50 12.36 24.12
CA GLU A 276 2.14 11.96 24.52
C GLU A 276 1.53 12.89 25.58
N GLY A 277 0.20 13.05 25.53
CA GLY A 277 -0.60 13.70 26.60
C GLY A 277 -1.28 15.03 26.27
N ARG A 278 -1.22 15.54 25.03
CA ARG A 278 -1.94 16.79 24.64
C ARG A 278 -2.69 16.74 23.30
N ILE A 279 -2.80 15.56 22.67
CA ILE A 279 -3.62 15.38 21.46
C ILE A 279 -4.90 14.63 21.85
N LEU A 280 -5.70 15.25 22.72
CA LEU A 280 -7.12 15.03 22.91
C LEU A 280 -7.78 16.39 23.11
#